data_AF-A0A9C8ZF72-F1
#
_entry.id   AF-A0A9C8ZF72-F1
#
_cell.length_a   1.000
_cell.length_b   1.000
_cell.length_c   1.000
_cell.angle_alpha   90.00
_cell.angle_beta   90.00
_cell.angle_gamma   90.00
#
_symmetry.space_group_name_H-M   'P 1'
#
loop_
_entity.id
_entity.type
_entity.pdbx_description
1 polymer ?
#
loop_
_entity_poly.entity_id
_entity_poly.type
_entity_poly.pdbx_seq_one_letter_code
_entity_poly.pdbx_strand_id
1 'polypeptide(L)'
;MKNPLMLSLVGGMLTGMGNGSVFGATLMCFLGRGQFDDWGGWGSMAYDPATFTGFIDWSMIVFGLAFFAILKVAVGRHLEIESRA
;
A
#
# COMPACT_ATOMS: atom_id res chain seq x y z
N MET A 1 14.82 8.85 -17.91
CA MET A 1 14.28 7.52 -17.50
C MET A 1 13.39 6.93 -18.59
N LYS A 2 13.45 5.60 -18.87
CA LYS A 2 12.70 4.99 -19.99
C LYS A 2 11.21 4.71 -19.71
N ASN A 3 10.79 4.51 -18.45
CA ASN A 3 9.38 4.32 -18.10
C ASN A 3 9.05 4.84 -16.68
N PRO A 4 8.79 6.16 -16.52
CA PRO A 4 8.52 6.77 -15.23
C PRO A 4 7.20 6.29 -14.61
N LEU A 5 6.24 5.88 -15.43
CA LEU A 5 4.97 5.33 -14.96
C LEU A 5 5.16 3.97 -14.29
N MET A 6 5.91 3.05 -14.93
CA MET A 6 6.23 1.75 -14.31
C MET A 6 7.03 1.91 -13.02
N LEU A 7 8.02 2.81 -12.99
CA LEU A 7 8.79 3.08 -11.77
C LEU A 7 7.87 3.53 -10.63
N SER A 8 6.99 4.48 -10.92
CA SER A 8 6.05 5.01 -9.95
C SER A 8 5.08 3.95 -9.48
N LEU A 9 4.55 3.14 -10.42
CA LEU A 9 3.59 2.08 -10.12
C LEU A 9 4.23 0.99 -9.27
N VAL A 10 5.32 0.38 -9.72
CA VAL A 10 5.95 -0.74 -8.99
C VAL A 10 6.56 -0.25 -7.69
N GLY A 11 7.36 0.82 -7.73
CA GLY A 11 8.02 1.36 -6.53
C GLY A 11 7.01 1.89 -5.52
N GLY A 12 6.04 2.68 -5.98
CA GLY A 12 5.02 3.27 -5.11
C GLY A 12 4.09 2.21 -4.51
N MET A 13 3.60 1.27 -5.32
CA MET A 13 2.76 0.19 -4.81
C MET A 13 3.52 -0.71 -3.84
N LEU A 14 4.74 -1.15 -4.17
CA LEU A 14 5.53 -2.04 -3.31
C LEU A 14 5.83 -1.38 -1.96
N THR A 15 6.31 -0.14 -1.96
CA THR A 15 6.61 0.60 -0.73
C THR A 15 5.33 0.90 0.06
N GLY A 16 4.27 1.36 -0.61
CA GLY A 16 3.01 1.67 0.05
C GLY A 16 2.34 0.45 0.66
N MET A 17 2.22 -0.65 -0.10
CA MET A 17 1.67 -1.91 0.40
C MET A 17 2.50 -2.47 1.57
N GLY A 18 3.83 -2.43 1.48
CA GLY A 18 4.71 -2.84 2.58
C GLY A 18 4.48 -2.04 3.88
N ASN A 19 4.32 -0.72 3.78
CA ASN A 19 4.01 0.12 4.94
C ASN A 19 2.58 -0.09 5.45
N GLY A 20 1.62 -0.26 4.53
CA GLY A 20 0.22 -0.51 4.85
C GLY A 20 0.01 -1.81 5.62
N SER A 21 0.79 -2.85 5.32
CA SER A 21 0.71 -4.13 6.05
C SER A 21 1.19 -4.00 7.50
N VAL A 22 2.32 -3.31 7.71
CA VAL A 22 2.87 -3.04 9.05
C VAL A 22 1.90 -2.18 9.86
N PHE A 23 1.35 -1.13 9.25
CA PHE A 23 0.33 -0.28 9.87
C PHE A 23 -0.92 -1.07 10.27
N GLY A 24 -1.47 -1.84 9.32
CA GLY A 24 -2.68 -2.63 9.53
C GLY A 24 -2.51 -3.66 10.66
N ALA A 25 -1.42 -4.43 10.61
CA ALA A 25 -1.13 -5.44 11.63
C ALA A 25 -0.93 -4.81 13.02
N THR A 26 -0.21 -3.68 13.08
CA THR A 26 0.02 -2.96 14.34
C THR A 26 -1.29 -2.49 14.97
N LEU A 27 -2.17 -1.87 14.18
CA LEU A 27 -3.47 -1.41 14.68
C LEU A 27 -4.33 -2.57 15.17
N MET A 28 -4.42 -3.66 14.40
CA MET A 28 -5.25 -4.79 14.79
C MET A 28 -4.74 -5.46 16.06
N CYS A 29 -3.42 -5.57 16.24
CA CYS A 29 -2.81 -6.07 17.47
C CYS A 29 -3.05 -5.13 18.66
N PHE A 30 -2.89 -3.81 18.48
CA PHE A 30 -3.08 -2.82 19.56
C PHE A 30 -4.53 -2.66 20.00
N LEU A 31 -5.48 -2.79 19.07
CA LEU A 31 -6.91 -2.70 19.35
C LEU A 31 -7.51 -4.01 19.84
N GLY A 32 -6.70 -5.07 20.02
CA GLY A 32 -7.18 -6.39 20.43
C GLY A 32 -8.05 -7.09 19.39
N ARG A 33 -8.04 -6.62 18.13
CA ARG A 33 -8.80 -7.19 16.99
C ARG A 33 -8.01 -8.26 16.21
N GLY A 34 -6.87 -8.70 16.76
CA GLY A 34 -6.01 -9.75 16.23
C GLY A 34 -6.40 -11.17 16.60
N GLN A 35 -7.70 -11.47 16.75
CA GLN A 35 -8.13 -12.84 17.06
C GLN A 35 -7.92 -13.73 15.82
N PHE A 36 -7.15 -14.81 15.97
CA PHE A 36 -6.86 -15.76 14.88
C PHE A 36 -8.13 -16.46 14.36
N ASP A 37 -9.19 -16.52 15.16
CA ASP A 37 -10.47 -17.12 14.76
C ASP A 37 -11.18 -16.30 13.67
N ASP A 38 -11.01 -14.96 13.66
CA ASP A 38 -11.53 -14.04 12.64
C ASP A 38 -10.44 -13.63 11.63
N TRP A 39 -9.44 -14.49 11.43
CA TRP A 39 -8.29 -14.17 10.59
C TRP A 39 -8.70 -13.87 9.13
N GLY A 40 -9.71 -14.57 8.61
CA GLY A 40 -10.23 -14.36 7.25
C GLY A 40 -9.22 -14.66 6.14
N GLY A 41 -8.13 -15.38 6.42
CA GLY A 41 -6.94 -15.51 5.56
C GLY A 41 -7.08 -16.29 4.25
N TRP A 42 -8.30 -16.49 3.72
CA TRP A 42 -8.49 -17.26 2.49
C TRP A 42 -9.65 -16.77 1.61
N GLY A 43 -9.40 -16.76 0.30
CA GLY A 43 -10.40 -16.39 -0.71
C GLY A 43 -10.90 -14.95 -0.56
N SER A 44 -12.21 -14.75 -0.72
CA SER A 44 -12.84 -13.42 -0.61
C SER A 44 -12.86 -12.87 0.82
N MET A 45 -12.75 -13.73 1.85
CA MET A 45 -12.67 -13.27 3.25
C MET A 45 -11.41 -12.48 3.53
N ALA A 46 -10.33 -12.71 2.76
CA ALA A 46 -9.08 -11.97 2.89
C ALA A 46 -9.24 -10.48 2.53
N TYR A 47 -10.36 -10.10 1.89
CA TYR A 47 -10.67 -8.72 1.55
C TYR A 47 -11.88 -8.16 2.32
N ASP A 48 -12.41 -8.91 3.29
CA ASP A 48 -13.47 -8.42 4.18
C ASP A 48 -12.83 -7.54 5.29
N PRO A 49 -13.06 -6.21 5.30
CA PRO A 49 -12.43 -5.30 6.25
C PRO A 49 -12.82 -5.56 7.72
N ALA A 50 -13.84 -6.39 7.98
CA ALA A 50 -14.19 -6.80 9.33
C ALA A 50 -13.20 -7.83 9.91
N THR A 51 -12.53 -8.60 9.05
CA THR A 51 -11.55 -9.64 9.42
C THR A 51 -10.16 -9.05 9.64
N PHE A 52 -9.29 -9.82 10.31
CA PHE A 52 -7.90 -9.41 10.52
C PHE A 52 -7.15 -9.19 9.21
N THR A 53 -7.16 -10.18 8.31
CA THR A 53 -6.45 -10.08 7.02
C THR A 53 -7.07 -9.00 6.15
N GLY A 54 -8.40 -8.90 6.09
CA GLY A 54 -9.03 -7.92 5.22
C GLY A 54 -8.77 -6.49 5.62
N PHE A 55 -8.70 -6.18 6.92
CA PHE A 55 -8.26 -4.85 7.34
C PHE A 55 -6.82 -4.54 6.89
N ILE A 56 -5.93 -5.53 6.98
CA ILE A 56 -4.53 -5.40 6.55
C ILE A 56 -4.46 -5.21 5.03
N ASP A 57 -5.13 -6.04 4.24
CA ASP A 57 -5.14 -5.98 2.78
C ASP A 57 -5.71 -4.65 2.28
N TRP A 58 -6.77 -4.14 2.92
CA TRP A 58 -7.29 -2.80 2.63
C TRP A 58 -6.28 -1.70 2.96
N SER A 59 -5.59 -1.81 4.10
CA SER A 59 -4.52 -0.87 4.48
C SER A 59 -3.40 -0.89 3.44
N MET A 60 -3.01 -2.07 2.95
CA MET A 60 -2.02 -2.24 1.88
C MET A 60 -2.45 -1.57 0.58
N ILE A 61 -3.69 -1.79 0.13
CA ILE A 61 -4.23 -1.19 -1.11
C ILE A 61 -4.23 0.34 -1.00
N VAL A 62 -4.76 0.89 0.09
CA VAL A 62 -4.87 2.34 0.28
C VAL A 62 -3.49 3.00 0.31
N PHE A 63 -2.56 2.44 1.08
CA PHE A 63 -1.20 2.98 1.15
C PHE A 63 -0.45 2.80 -0.17
N GLY A 64 -0.62 1.67 -0.86
CA GLY A 64 -0.07 1.43 -2.20
C GLY A 64 -0.47 2.52 -3.19
N LEU A 65 -1.78 2.80 -3.28
CA LEU A 65 -2.31 3.83 -4.17
C LEU A 65 -1.82 5.23 -3.80
N ALA A 66 -1.74 5.55 -2.50
CA ALA A 66 -1.22 6.83 -2.03
C ALA A 66 0.25 7.02 -2.42
N PHE A 67 1.10 6.02 -2.19
CA PHE A 67 2.53 6.08 -2.52
C PHE A 67 2.76 6.09 -4.03
N PHE A 68 1.97 5.36 -4.82
CA PHE A 68 1.99 5.47 -6.28
C PHE A 68 1.72 6.91 -6.74
N ALA A 69 0.67 7.54 -6.23
CA ALA A 69 0.32 8.90 -6.61
C ALA A 69 1.43 9.90 -6.22
N ILE A 70 1.96 9.81 -5.00
CA ILE A 70 3.05 10.66 -4.51
C ILE A 70 4.30 10.48 -5.38
N LEU A 71 4.70 9.23 -5.63
CA LEU A 71 5.90 8.94 -6.41
C LEU A 71 5.74 9.38 -7.87
N LYS A 72 4.56 9.21 -8.47
CA LYS A 72 4.24 9.72 -9.81
C LYS A 72 4.42 11.23 -9.89
N VAL A 73 3.94 11.98 -8.90
CA VAL A 73 4.13 13.44 -8.84
C VAL A 73 5.60 13.78 -8.70
N ALA A 74 6.32 13.15 -7.76
CA ALA A 74 7.73 13.42 -7.49
C ALA A 74 8.62 13.15 -8.72
N VAL A 75 8.47 11.97 -9.35
CA VAL A 75 9.19 11.60 -10.57
C VAL A 75 8.85 12.55 -11.72
N GLY A 76 7.58 12.95 -11.86
CA GLY A 76 7.16 13.92 -12.87
C GLY A 76 7.82 15.29 -12.67
N ARG A 77 7.87 15.80 -11.44
CA ARG A 77 8.56 17.06 -11.11
C ARG A 77 10.07 16.95 -11.38
N HIS A 78 10.69 15.83 -11.02
CA HIS A 78 12.11 15.60 -11.23
C HIS A 78 12.48 15.61 -12.72
N LEU A 79 11.71 14.92 -13.57
CA LEU A 79 11.95 14.92 -15.01
C LEU A 79 11.80 16.31 -15.65
N GLU A 80 10.85 17.13 -15.17
CA GLU A 80 10.72 18.50 -15.65
C GLU A 80 11.97 19.33 -15.31
N ILE A 81 12.55 19.14 -14.13
CA ILE A 81 13.80 19.80 -13.72
C ILE A 81 14.96 19.30 -14.60
N GLU A 82 15.11 17.99 -14.78
CA GLU A 82 16.16 17.41 -15.64
C GLU A 82 16.05 17.90 -17.09
N SER A 83 14.83 18.09 -17.61
CA SER A 83 14.61 18.55 -18.99
C SER A 83 14.98 20.02 -19.23
N ARG A 84 15.12 20.81 -18.16
CA ARG A 84 15.44 22.24 -18.21
C ARG A 84 16.90 22.55 -17.89
N ALA A 85 17.64 21.57 -17.38
CA ALA A 85 19.07 21.65 -17.06
C ALA A 85 19.91 21.34 -18.30
#